data_AF-A0A2P2G0K1-F1
#
_entry.id   AF-A0A2P2G0K1-F1
#
_cell.length_a   1.000
_cell.length_b   1.000
_cell.length_c   1.000
_cell.angle_alpha   90.00
_cell.angle_beta   90.00
_cell.angle_gamma   90.00
#
_symmetry.space_group_name_H-M   'P 1'
#
loop_
_entity.id
_entity.type
_entity.pdbx_description
1 polymer ?
#
loop_
_entity_poly.entity_id
_entity_poly.type
_entity_poly.pdbx_seq_one_letter_code
_entity_poly.pdbx_strand_id
1 'polypeptide(L)'
;MKVAEFRWQLDGSIWQAVVDVEPRRWLGLAFEAVDPVTGKRATYDIDTDLYDLSQEKQREFAEEIESDIIEFLDTLRKGAVLRGNDGAKFVLVFPLDGSYVRVVRGRFICGASTCPDLAAAKAGGDYVPLE
;
A
#
# COMPACT_ATOMS: atom_id res chain seq x y z
N MET A 1 16.62 12.68 -24.47
CA MET A 1 16.89 11.50 -23.62
C MET A 1 15.60 10.71 -23.56
N LYS A 2 15.55 9.47 -24.07
CA LYS A 2 14.35 8.62 -23.90
C LYS A 2 14.31 8.25 -22.43
N VAL A 3 13.28 8.69 -21.72
CA VAL A 3 13.12 8.29 -20.34
C VAL A 3 12.45 6.93 -20.35
N ALA A 4 13.11 5.92 -19.77
CA ALA A 4 12.59 4.56 -19.77
C ALA A 4 11.41 4.46 -18.81
N GLU A 5 10.34 3.83 -19.28
CA GLU A 5 9.23 3.39 -18.44
C GLU A 5 9.63 2.08 -17.77
N PHE A 6 9.44 2.00 -16.46
CA PHE A 6 9.74 0.81 -15.69
C PHE A 6 8.47 0.29 -15.03
N ARG A 7 8.27 -1.02 -15.14
CA ARG A 7 7.25 -1.75 -14.40
C ARG A 7 7.93 -2.88 -13.64
N TRP A 8 7.76 -2.90 -12.33
CA TRP A 8 8.16 -4.01 -11.48
C TRP A 8 6.92 -4.71 -10.94
N GLN A 9 6.96 -6.03 -10.96
CA GLN A 9 5.93 -6.87 -10.38
C GLN A 9 6.57 -7.72 -9.28
N LEU A 10 5.98 -7.66 -8.09
CA LEU A 10 6.36 -8.46 -6.94
C LEU A 10 5.16 -9.30 -6.52
N ASP A 11 5.40 -10.52 -6.11
CA ASP A 11 4.37 -11.44 -5.69
C ASP A 11 4.80 -12.23 -4.46
N GLY A 12 3.81 -12.56 -3.65
CA GLY A 12 3.88 -13.56 -2.60
C GLY A 12 2.74 -14.55 -2.73
N SER A 13 2.61 -15.44 -1.76
CA SER A 13 1.65 -16.54 -1.84
C SER A 13 0.19 -16.08 -1.90
N ILE A 14 -0.10 -14.94 -1.26
CA ILE A 14 -1.45 -14.39 -1.11
C ILE A 14 -1.51 -12.89 -1.41
N TRP A 15 -0.50 -12.34 -2.08
CA TRP A 15 -0.45 -10.91 -2.41
C TRP A 15 0.35 -10.62 -3.68
N GLN A 16 0.11 -9.45 -4.27
CA GLN A 16 0.83 -8.92 -5.41
C GLN A 16 1.02 -7.41 -5.25
N ALA A 17 2.18 -6.91 -5.67
CA ALA A 17 2.46 -5.48 -5.84
C ALA A 17 2.92 -5.20 -7.27
N VAL A 18 2.47 -4.08 -7.83
CA VAL A 18 2.96 -3.56 -9.11
C VAL A 18 3.43 -2.13 -8.88
N VAL A 19 4.68 -1.85 -9.25
CA VAL A 19 5.25 -0.50 -9.22
C VAL A 19 5.43 -0.04 -10.66
N ASP A 20 4.79 1.07 -11.00
CA ASP A 20 4.85 1.71 -12.31
C ASP A 20 5.56 3.06 -12.20
N VAL A 21 6.56 3.27 -13.06
CA VAL A 21 7.33 4.51 -13.14
C VAL A 21 7.39 4.97 -14.59
N GLU A 22 6.69 6.06 -14.88
CA GLU A 22 6.80 6.84 -16.11
C GLU A 22 7.36 8.22 -15.73
N PRO A 23 8.67 8.44 -15.85
CA PRO A 23 9.25 9.64 -15.27
C PRO A 23 8.66 10.94 -15.85
N ARG A 24 8.42 11.91 -14.96
CA ARG A 24 7.70 13.18 -15.22
C ARG A 24 6.20 13.04 -15.50
N ARG A 25 5.62 11.84 -15.38
CA ARG A 25 4.19 11.64 -15.61
C ARG A 25 3.51 10.77 -14.56
N TRP A 26 4.15 9.69 -14.12
CA TRP A 26 3.56 8.72 -13.21
C TRP A 26 4.61 8.08 -12.30
N LEU A 27 4.26 8.01 -11.03
CA LEU A 27 4.86 7.10 -10.07
C LEU A 27 3.70 6.48 -9.28
N GLY A 28 3.66 5.16 -9.18
CA GLY A 28 2.61 4.51 -8.41
C GLY A 28 2.92 3.08 -8.01
N LEU A 29 2.29 2.66 -6.93
CA LEU A 29 2.23 1.31 -6.43
C LEU A 29 0.77 0.90 -6.34
N ALA A 30 0.43 -0.22 -6.98
CA ALA A 30 -0.83 -0.92 -6.79
C ALA A 30 -0.57 -2.21 -6.03
N PHE A 31 -1.22 -2.39 -4.88
CA PHE A 31 -1.04 -3.57 -4.04
C PHE A 31 -2.37 -4.25 -3.75
N GLU A 32 -2.39 -5.57 -3.86
CA GLU A 32 -3.54 -6.40 -3.52
C GLU A 32 -3.10 -7.57 -2.64
N ALA A 33 -3.84 -7.82 -1.57
CA ALA A 33 -3.73 -9.04 -0.76
C ALA A 33 -5.07 -9.77 -0.72
N VAL A 34 -5.01 -11.09 -0.62
CA VAL A 34 -6.17 -11.99 -0.59
C VAL A 34 -6.16 -12.80 0.70
N ASP A 35 -7.31 -12.87 1.37
CA ASP A 35 -7.53 -13.79 2.47
C ASP A 35 -7.56 -15.24 1.93
N PRO A 36 -6.62 -16.12 2.30
CA PRO A 36 -6.57 -17.49 1.80
C PRO A 36 -7.78 -18.33 2.21
N VAL A 37 -8.50 -17.95 3.28
CA VAL A 37 -9.66 -18.69 3.78
C VAL A 37 -10.94 -18.25 3.07
N THR A 38 -11.14 -16.94 2.93
CA THR A 38 -12.42 -16.39 2.44
C THR A 38 -12.38 -15.89 1.00
N GLY A 39 -11.18 -15.75 0.40
CA GLY A 39 -10.97 -15.16 -0.93
C GLY A 39 -11.24 -13.66 -0.99
N LYS A 40 -11.54 -13.00 0.14
CA LYS A 40 -11.73 -11.55 0.20
C LYS A 40 -10.41 -10.86 -0.05
N ARG A 41 -10.47 -9.66 -0.62
CA ARG A 41 -9.28 -8.88 -0.98
C ARG A 41 -9.21 -7.56 -0.24
N ALA A 42 -8.02 -7.03 -0.07
CA ALA A 42 -7.78 -5.65 0.34
C ALA A 42 -6.76 -5.06 -0.62
N THR A 43 -7.00 -3.82 -1.05
CA THR A 43 -6.12 -3.10 -1.96
C THR A 43 -5.58 -1.85 -1.29
N TYR A 44 -4.32 -1.54 -1.57
CA TYR A 44 -3.65 -0.34 -1.12
C TYR A 44 -2.88 0.24 -2.30
N ASP A 45 -3.38 1.36 -2.81
CA ASP A 45 -2.81 2.00 -3.98
C ASP A 45 -2.33 3.40 -3.57
N ILE A 46 -1.10 3.72 -3.94
CA ILE A 46 -0.49 5.05 -3.75
C ILE A 46 0.17 5.45 -5.04
N ASP A 47 -0.17 6.63 -5.54
CA ASP A 47 0.34 7.10 -6.81
C ASP A 47 0.25 8.63 -6.91
N THR A 48 0.71 9.15 -8.04
CA THR A 48 0.72 10.57 -8.34
C THR A 48 -0.43 11.03 -9.24
N ASP A 49 -1.53 10.27 -9.37
CA ASP A 49 -2.60 10.51 -10.35
C ASP A 49 -3.25 11.89 -10.27
N LEU A 50 -3.32 12.46 -9.07
CA LEU A 50 -3.93 13.77 -8.82
C LEU A 50 -3.05 14.94 -9.28
N TYR A 51 -1.80 14.71 -9.69
CA TYR A 51 -0.82 15.78 -9.92
C TYR A 51 0.02 15.62 -11.19
N ASP A 52 0.29 16.74 -11.85
CA ASP A 52 1.16 16.82 -13.02
C ASP A 52 2.63 16.92 -12.60
N LEU A 53 3.35 15.80 -12.67
CA LEU A 53 4.76 15.67 -12.29
C LEU A 53 5.74 16.43 -13.21
N SER A 54 5.27 17.02 -14.31
CA SER A 54 6.11 17.90 -15.12
C SER A 54 6.35 19.27 -14.46
N GLN A 55 5.53 19.63 -13.46
CA GLN A 55 5.63 20.89 -12.74
C GLN A 55 6.58 20.76 -11.55
N GLU A 56 7.59 21.62 -11.48
CA GLU A 56 8.61 21.63 -10.41
C GLU A 56 8.01 21.70 -9.01
N LYS A 57 6.88 22.40 -8.85
CA LYS A 57 6.16 22.51 -7.57
C LYS A 57 5.62 21.17 -7.02
N GLN A 58 5.48 20.16 -7.89
CA GLN A 58 5.01 18.82 -7.50
C GLN A 58 6.16 17.86 -7.22
N ARG A 59 7.41 18.34 -7.27
CA ARG A 59 8.59 17.53 -7.01
C ARG A 59 8.61 16.99 -5.58
N GLU A 60 8.33 17.84 -4.59
CA GLU A 60 8.29 17.41 -3.18
C GLU A 60 7.24 16.32 -2.96
N PHE A 61 6.04 16.49 -3.52
CA PHE A 61 4.99 15.47 -3.48
C PHE A 61 5.41 14.16 -4.16
N ALA A 62 6.10 14.22 -5.30
CA ALA A 62 6.62 13.02 -5.96
C ALA A 62 7.67 12.30 -5.11
N GLU A 63 8.53 13.05 -4.42
CA GLU A 63 9.54 12.52 -3.50
C GLU A 63 8.89 11.89 -2.23
N GLU A 64 7.77 12.45 -1.76
CA GLU A 64 6.95 11.84 -0.69
C GLU A 64 6.34 10.51 -1.14
N ILE A 65 5.68 10.46 -2.31
CA ILE A 65 5.13 9.21 -2.85
C ILE A 65 6.21 8.17 -3.10
N GLU A 66 7.38 8.58 -3.61
CA GLU A 66 8.53 7.68 -3.76
C GLU A 66 8.96 7.08 -2.41
N SER A 67 9.05 7.93 -1.37
CA SER A 67 9.44 7.49 -0.03
C SER A 67 8.41 6.53 0.56
N ASP A 68 7.12 6.81 0.42
CA ASP A 68 6.03 5.95 0.88
C ASP A 68 6.05 4.57 0.19
N ILE A 69 6.27 4.55 -1.13
CA ILE A 69 6.41 3.29 -1.90
C ILE A 69 7.59 2.48 -1.38
N ILE A 70 8.75 3.11 -1.19
CA ILE A 70 9.95 2.42 -0.72
C ILE A 70 9.74 1.88 0.70
N GLU A 71 9.16 2.68 1.61
CA GLU A 71 8.90 2.27 2.98
C GLU A 71 7.89 1.12 3.05
N PHE A 72 6.81 1.17 2.27
CA PHE A 72 5.83 0.10 2.20
C PHE A 72 6.45 -1.21 1.66
N LEU A 73 7.25 -1.14 0.59
CA LEU A 73 7.94 -2.32 0.04
C LEU A 73 8.97 -2.90 1.01
N ASP A 74 9.69 -2.06 1.75
CA ASP A 74 10.61 -2.54 2.78
C ASP A 74 9.87 -3.17 3.97
N THR A 75 8.71 -2.63 4.32
CA THR A 75 7.80 -3.20 5.33
C THR A 75 7.27 -4.57 4.91
N LEU A 76 6.89 -4.74 3.63
CA LEU A 76 6.55 -6.04 3.05
C LEU A 76 7.73 -7.01 3.14
N ARG A 77 8.92 -6.60 2.70
CA ARG A 77 10.14 -7.42 2.73
C ARG A 77 10.50 -7.88 4.15
N LYS A 78 10.24 -7.05 5.16
CA LYS A 78 10.49 -7.36 6.58
C LYS A 78 9.40 -8.24 7.21
N GLY A 79 8.31 -8.55 6.50
CA GLY A 79 7.16 -9.29 7.05
C GLY A 79 6.37 -8.50 8.09
N ALA A 80 6.41 -7.16 8.02
CA ALA A 80 5.76 -6.26 8.98
C ALA A 80 4.35 -5.82 8.53
N VAL A 81 3.92 -6.23 7.34
CA VAL A 81 2.51 -6.12 6.93
C VAL A 81 1.72 -7.25 7.59
N LEU A 82 0.67 -6.88 8.31
CA LEU A 82 -0.22 -7.80 8.99
C LEU A 82 -1.54 -7.89 8.23
N ARG A 83 -2.12 -9.09 8.20
CA ARG A 83 -3.47 -9.35 7.72
C ARG A 83 -4.34 -9.84 8.86
N GLY A 84 -5.62 -9.50 8.82
CA GLY A 84 -6.60 -9.94 9.80
C GLY A 84 -8.03 -9.74 9.30
N ASN A 85 -8.97 -10.02 10.18
CA ASN A 85 -10.38 -9.75 9.93
C ASN A 85 -10.97 -8.90 11.05
N ASP A 86 -11.67 -7.83 10.67
CA ASP A 86 -12.52 -7.04 11.56
C ASP A 86 -13.98 -7.37 11.23
N GLY A 87 -14.54 -8.28 12.03
CA GLY A 87 -15.80 -8.96 11.70
C GLY A 87 -15.71 -9.67 10.35
N ALA A 88 -16.50 -9.21 9.37
CA ALA A 88 -16.53 -9.78 8.03
C ALA A 88 -15.58 -9.10 7.03
N LYS A 89 -14.81 -8.09 7.45
CA LYS A 89 -13.95 -7.32 6.54
C LYS A 89 -12.51 -7.82 6.64
N PHE A 90 -11.89 -8.05 5.49
CA PHE A 90 -10.46 -8.31 5.42
C PHE A 90 -9.70 -6.99 5.60
N VAL A 91 -8.70 -7.01 6.49
CA VAL A 91 -7.98 -5.82 6.94
C VAL A 91 -6.48 -6.04 6.81
N LEU A 92 -5.77 -5.03 6.33
CA LEU A 92 -4.32 -4.95 6.38
C LEU A 92 -3.89 -3.88 7.38
N VAL A 93 -2.79 -4.14 8.09
CA VAL A 93 -2.19 -3.20 9.03
C VAL A 93 -0.68 -3.19 8.82
N PHE A 94 -0.08 -2.02 8.67
CA PHE A 94 1.36 -1.89 8.48
C PHE A 94 1.86 -0.51 8.94
N PRO A 95 3.13 -0.38 9.37
CA PRO A 95 3.75 0.92 9.61
C PRO A 95 3.98 1.68 8.31
N LEU A 96 3.81 3.00 8.34
CA LEU A 96 4.18 3.93 7.26
C LEU A 96 4.35 5.33 7.87
N ASP A 97 5.42 6.04 7.50
CA ASP A 97 5.73 7.41 7.93
C ASP A 97 5.57 7.63 9.46
N GLY A 98 6.18 6.73 10.23
CA GLY A 98 6.15 6.77 11.70
C GLY A 98 4.78 6.51 12.35
N SER A 99 3.75 6.22 11.55
CA SER A 99 2.39 5.88 11.97
C SER A 99 2.02 4.46 11.56
N TYR A 100 0.79 4.04 11.82
CA TYR A 100 0.26 2.77 11.32
C TYR A 100 -0.92 3.00 10.38
N VAL A 101 -0.86 2.41 9.20
CA VAL A 101 -1.96 2.42 8.24
C VAL A 101 -2.82 1.18 8.46
N ARG A 102 -4.13 1.40 8.55
CA ARG A 102 -5.15 0.35 8.55
C ARG A 102 -5.94 0.44 7.26
N VAL A 103 -5.87 -0.60 6.43
CA VAL A 103 -6.63 -0.69 5.18
C VAL A 103 -7.79 -1.65 5.37
N VAL A 104 -9.00 -1.15 5.20
CA VAL A 104 -10.23 -1.93 5.33
C VAL A 104 -10.96 -1.93 3.99
N ARG A 105 -11.28 -3.11 3.46
CA ARG A 105 -12.18 -3.17 2.31
C ARG A 105 -13.58 -2.73 2.70
N GLY A 106 -14.04 -1.61 2.13
CA GLY A 106 -15.43 -1.21 2.12
C GLY A 106 -16.25 -2.00 1.11
N ARG A 107 -17.54 -1.66 0.95
CA ARG A 107 -18.46 -2.39 0.05
C ARG A 107 -18.14 -2.20 -1.43
N PHE A 108 -17.42 -1.14 -1.79
CA PHE A 108 -17.07 -0.75 -3.17
C PHE A 108 -15.61 -0.28 -3.34
N ILE A 109 -15.01 0.34 -2.31
CA ILE A 109 -13.64 0.89 -2.32
C ILE A 109 -12.94 0.50 -1.01
N CYS A 110 -11.62 0.33 -1.02
CA CYS A 110 -10.82 0.19 0.20
C CYS A 110 -10.60 1.55 0.87
N GLY A 111 -10.88 1.64 2.17
CA GLY A 111 -10.55 2.81 2.97
C GLY A 111 -9.26 2.57 3.73
N ALA A 112 -8.27 3.44 3.54
CA ALA A 112 -7.07 3.50 4.37
C ALA A 112 -7.29 4.53 5.49
N SER A 113 -6.76 4.27 6.68
CA SER A 113 -6.81 5.20 7.81
C SER A 113 -5.51 5.15 8.60
N THR A 114 -4.95 6.33 8.88
CA THR A 114 -3.77 6.47 9.71
C THR A 114 -4.14 6.38 11.19
N CYS A 115 -3.41 5.56 11.92
CA CYS A 115 -3.58 5.26 13.33
C CYS A 115 -2.31 5.67 14.08
N PRO A 116 -2.43 6.20 15.31
CA PRO A 116 -1.29 6.70 16.08
C PRO A 116 -0.33 5.60 16.55
N ASP A 117 -0.83 4.36 16.69
CA ASP A 117 -0.05 3.22 17.16
C ASP A 117 -0.62 1.89 16.67
N LEU A 118 0.17 0.83 16.84
CA LEU A 118 -0.18 -0.53 16.42
C LEU A 118 -1.42 -1.08 17.13
N ALA A 119 -1.64 -0.72 18.40
CA ALA A 119 -2.78 -1.24 19.16
C ALA A 119 -4.09 -0.65 18.60
N ALA A 120 -4.10 0.65 18.30
CA ALA A 120 -5.21 1.30 17.60
C ALA A 120 -5.43 0.68 16.21
N ALA A 121 -4.36 0.47 15.45
CA ALA A 121 -4.44 -0.10 14.11
C ALA A 121 -4.93 -1.56 14.09
N LYS A 122 -4.71 -2.33 15.16
CA LYS A 122 -5.18 -3.71 15.33
C LYS A 122 -6.53 -3.84 16.04
N ALA A 123 -7.24 -2.75 16.32
CA ALA A 123 -8.52 -2.84 17.02
C ALA A 123 -9.52 -3.76 16.29
N GLY A 124 -10.25 -4.60 17.03
CA GLY A 124 -11.37 -5.40 16.47
C GLY A 124 -11.01 -6.68 15.73
N GLY A 125 -9.76 -7.15 15.75
CA GLY A 125 -9.40 -8.41 15.09
C GLY A 125 -8.10 -9.05 15.58
N ASP A 126 -7.93 -10.32 15.21
CA ASP A 126 -6.66 -11.03 15.32
C ASP A 126 -5.88 -10.86 14.02
N TYR A 127 -4.58 -10.58 14.14
CA TYR A 127 -3.72 -10.26 13.02
C TYR A 127 -2.49 -11.14 13.02
N VAL A 128 -2.15 -11.63 11.84
CA VAL A 128 -0.97 -12.45 11.57
C VAL A 128 -0.15 -11.80 10.44
N PRO A 129 1.15 -12.09 10.33
CA PRO A 129 1.95 -11.63 9.19
C PRO A 129 1.33 -12.04 7.85
N LEU A 130 1.48 -11.15 6.87
CA LEU A 130 1.19 -11.43 5.48
C LEU A 130 2.36 -12.24 4.89
N GLU A 131 2.07 -13.41 4.31
CA GLU A 131 3.05 -14.38 3.79
C GLU A 131 3.22 -14.32 2.25
#